data_AF-A0A0U5BF62-F1
#
_entry.id   AF-A0A0U5BF62-F1
#
_cell.length_a   1.000
_cell.length_b   1.000
_cell.length_c   1.000
_cell.angle_alpha   90.00
_cell.angle_beta   90.00
_cell.angle_gamma   90.00
#
_symmetry.space_group_name_H-M   'P 1'
#
loop_
_entity.id
_entity.type
_entity.pdbx_description
1 polymer ?
#
loop_
_entity_poly.entity_id
_entity_poly.type
_entity_poly.pdbx_seq_one_letter_code
_entity_poly.pdbx_strand_id
1 'polypeptide(L)'
;MGQSHILIPDRGNTVHRHACSTAKAGGRVPLFVLDHAPQGPEWQNAGGVVFAGPKPDLAQMAGWRCALEWHGVEEDGTAHGGHCLCCVGRGGLDQFLLAQAQSRVRNGGEPLDVMVVVCPPELVKAYKSQLKSSVFLSSFYALQP
;
A
#
# COMPACT_ATOMS: atom_id res chain seq x y z
N MET A 1 62.01 -33.93 -13.60
CA MET A 1 60.82 -33.53 -12.80
C MET A 1 60.63 -32.04 -12.99
N GLY A 2 59.74 -31.64 -13.89
CA GLY A 2 59.43 -30.24 -14.17
C GLY A 2 58.01 -30.19 -14.71
N GLN A 3 57.09 -29.65 -13.93
CA GLN A 3 55.72 -29.36 -14.35
C GLN A 3 55.52 -27.85 -14.28
N SER A 4 55.47 -27.24 -15.47
CA SER A 4 54.87 -25.93 -15.66
C SER A 4 53.37 -26.07 -15.45
N HIS A 5 52.80 -25.28 -14.55
CA HIS A 5 51.36 -25.03 -14.52
C HIS A 5 51.07 -23.54 -14.68
N ILE A 6 50.09 -23.33 -15.53
CA ILE A 6 49.70 -22.11 -16.23
C ILE A 6 48.99 -21.13 -15.28
N LEU A 7 49.25 -19.84 -15.49
CA LEU A 7 48.51 -18.72 -14.91
C LEU A 7 47.01 -18.78 -15.27
N ILE A 8 46.14 -18.62 -14.27
CA ILE A 8 44.80 -18.06 -14.46
C ILE A 8 44.66 -16.91 -13.45
N PRO A 9 44.62 -15.64 -13.87
CA PRO A 9 44.31 -14.53 -12.98
C PRO A 9 42.82 -14.56 -12.59
N ASP A 10 42.57 -14.72 -11.29
CA ASP A 10 41.25 -14.63 -10.67
C ASP A 10 40.85 -13.16 -10.44
N ARG A 11 39.55 -12.89 -10.59
CA ARG A 11 38.80 -11.68 -10.18
C ARG A 11 38.92 -10.41 -11.01
N GLY A 12 38.35 -10.48 -12.21
CA GLY A 12 37.60 -9.36 -12.78
C GLY A 12 36.11 -9.67 -12.79
N ASN A 13 35.40 -9.54 -11.65
CA ASN A 13 33.94 -9.46 -11.66
C ASN A 13 33.53 -8.06 -11.22
N THR A 14 33.62 -7.12 -12.16
CA THR A 14 32.97 -5.82 -12.07
C THR A 14 31.46 -6.07 -12.12
N VAL A 15 30.87 -6.35 -10.96
CA VAL A 15 29.42 -6.23 -10.83
C VAL A 15 29.14 -4.74 -10.95
N HIS A 16 28.71 -4.31 -12.13
CA HIS A 16 28.04 -3.04 -12.32
C HIS A 16 26.75 -3.10 -11.48
N ARG A 17 26.89 -2.83 -10.18
CA ARG A 17 25.78 -2.41 -9.34
C ARG A 17 25.42 -1.03 -9.86
N HIS A 18 24.55 -0.97 -10.85
CA HIS A 18 23.67 0.17 -10.95
C HIS A 18 23.00 0.26 -9.60
N ALA A 19 23.37 1.28 -8.83
CA ALA A 19 22.61 1.70 -7.68
C ALA A 19 21.24 2.09 -8.21
N CYS A 20 20.35 1.11 -8.33
CA CYS A 20 18.93 1.35 -8.47
C CYS A 20 18.56 2.12 -7.21
N SER A 21 18.28 3.40 -7.42
CA SER A 21 17.90 4.37 -6.41
C SER A 21 17.06 3.70 -5.34
N THR A 22 17.49 3.87 -4.10
CA THR A 22 16.89 3.32 -2.88
C THR A 22 15.38 3.21 -3.00
N ALA A 23 14.88 1.99 -3.22
CA ALA A 23 13.58 1.63 -2.68
C ALA A 23 13.61 2.06 -1.21
N LYS A 24 12.64 2.88 -0.77
CA LYS A 24 12.51 3.30 0.63
C LYS A 24 12.28 2.04 1.49
N ALA A 25 13.37 1.38 1.85
CA ALA A 25 13.37 0.27 2.78
C ALA A 25 12.94 0.83 4.15
N GLY A 26 11.73 0.47 4.59
CA GLY A 26 11.32 0.60 6.00
C GLY A 26 10.57 1.87 6.41
N GLY A 27 10.08 2.68 5.47
CA GLY A 27 9.21 3.83 5.79
C GLY A 27 7.73 3.48 5.79
N ARG A 28 6.94 4.09 6.69
CA ARG A 28 5.47 4.06 6.59
C ARG A 28 5.03 4.79 5.33
N VAL A 29 4.08 4.22 4.60
CA VAL A 29 3.50 4.83 3.38
C VAL A 29 2.65 6.03 3.82
N PRO A 30 2.88 7.25 3.30
CA PRO A 30 2.00 8.39 3.54
C PRO A 30 0.56 8.05 3.17
N LEU A 31 -0.38 8.34 4.06
CA LEU A 31 -1.81 8.09 3.87
C LEU A 31 -2.57 9.41 3.90
N PHE A 32 -3.25 9.75 2.82
CA PHE A 32 -4.11 10.92 2.72
C PHE A 32 -5.57 10.50 2.73
N VAL A 33 -6.43 11.36 3.27
CA VAL A 33 -7.89 11.25 3.15
C VAL A 33 -8.38 12.54 2.54
N LEU A 34 -8.94 12.45 1.34
CA LEU A 34 -9.31 13.58 0.48
C LEU A 34 -10.75 13.42 -0.01
N ASP A 35 -11.35 14.53 -0.39
CA ASP A 35 -12.68 14.58 -1.01
C ASP A 35 -12.64 14.41 -2.54
N HIS A 36 -11.46 14.51 -3.14
CA HIS A 36 -11.21 14.27 -4.55
C HIS A 36 -9.90 13.52 -4.76
N ALA A 37 -9.84 12.72 -5.83
CA ALA A 37 -8.61 12.05 -6.23
C ALA A 37 -7.60 13.11 -6.72
N PRO A 38 -6.38 13.15 -6.16
CA PRO A 38 -5.35 14.04 -6.66
C PRO A 38 -4.97 13.62 -8.08
N GLN A 39 -4.64 14.62 -8.89
CA GLN A 39 -4.24 14.42 -10.28
C GLN A 39 -2.71 14.47 -10.38
N GLY A 40 -2.16 13.82 -11.40
CA GLY A 40 -0.74 13.90 -11.73
C GLY A 40 -0.01 12.56 -11.61
N PRO A 41 1.03 12.34 -12.44
CA PRO A 41 1.80 11.10 -12.47
C PRO A 41 2.53 10.82 -11.15
N GLU A 42 2.84 11.83 -10.35
CA GLU A 42 3.48 11.70 -9.05
C GLU A 42 2.59 10.99 -8.01
N TRP A 43 1.26 11.09 -8.16
CA TRP A 43 0.30 10.37 -7.33
C TRP A 43 -0.04 9.02 -7.94
N GLN A 44 -0.29 8.97 -9.25
CA GLN A 44 -0.87 7.82 -9.91
C GLN A 44 0.15 6.69 -10.13
N ASN A 45 1.32 6.98 -10.74
CA ASN A 45 2.24 5.94 -11.21
C ASN A 45 2.79 5.03 -10.10
N ALA A 46 2.85 5.53 -8.86
CA ALA A 46 3.37 4.79 -7.72
C ALA A 46 2.47 4.79 -6.48
N GLY A 47 1.29 5.40 -6.57
CA GLY A 47 0.33 5.47 -5.47
C GLY A 47 -0.75 4.40 -5.54
N GLY A 48 -1.32 4.14 -4.37
CA GLY A 48 -2.60 3.47 -4.24
C GLY A 48 -3.73 4.46 -3.99
N VAL A 49 -4.91 4.16 -4.50
CA VAL A 49 -6.15 4.87 -4.18
C VAL A 49 -7.22 3.89 -3.70
N VAL A 50 -7.97 4.30 -2.69
CA VAL A 50 -9.18 3.64 -2.21
C VAL A 50 -10.34 4.62 -2.33
N PHE A 51 -11.34 4.29 -3.13
CA PHE A 51 -12.58 5.02 -3.22
C PHE A 51 -13.55 4.51 -2.15
N ALA A 52 -13.70 5.28 -1.08
CA ALA A 52 -14.53 5.00 0.08
C ALA A 52 -15.86 5.76 -0.03
N GLY A 53 -16.85 5.13 -0.65
CA GLY A 53 -18.18 5.71 -0.86
C GLY A 53 -18.71 5.49 -2.29
N PRO A 54 -19.01 6.55 -3.06
CA PRO A 54 -19.60 6.42 -4.40
C PRO A 54 -18.64 5.71 -5.35
N LYS A 55 -19.23 4.91 -6.25
CA LYS A 55 -18.51 4.14 -7.25
C LYS A 55 -17.68 5.08 -8.16
N PRO A 56 -16.36 4.89 -8.28
CA PRO A 56 -15.53 5.68 -9.17
C PRO A 56 -15.84 5.35 -10.63
N ASP A 57 -15.60 6.31 -11.52
CA ASP A 57 -15.54 6.05 -12.95
C ASP A 57 -14.16 5.48 -13.37
N LEU A 58 -14.10 4.96 -14.59
CA LEU A 58 -12.86 4.35 -15.13
C LEU A 58 -11.71 5.36 -15.26
N ALA A 59 -12.01 6.64 -15.48
CA ALA A 59 -10.99 7.67 -15.62
C ALA A 59 -10.33 7.97 -14.26
N GLN A 60 -11.11 7.95 -13.18
CA GLN A 60 -10.62 8.14 -11.81
C GLN A 60 -9.74 6.98 -11.34
N MET A 61 -10.01 5.75 -11.78
CA MET A 61 -9.21 4.57 -11.45
C MET A 61 -7.94 4.44 -12.30
N ALA A 62 -7.91 5.08 -13.48
CA ALA A 62 -6.80 4.94 -14.41
C ALA A 62 -5.50 5.55 -13.87
N GLY A 63 -4.37 4.96 -14.25
CA GLY A 63 -3.03 5.45 -13.93
C GLY A 63 -2.50 5.07 -12.53
N TRP A 64 -3.38 4.72 -11.59
CA TRP A 64 -2.96 4.29 -10.25
C TRP A 64 -2.27 2.92 -10.28
N ARG A 65 -1.14 2.79 -9.57
CA ARG A 65 -0.51 1.47 -9.34
C ARG A 65 -1.47 0.50 -8.66
N CYS A 66 -2.36 1.02 -7.82
CA CYS A 66 -3.46 0.23 -7.29
C CYS A 66 -4.69 1.10 -7.07
N ALA A 67 -5.81 0.75 -7.69
CA ALA A 67 -7.11 1.36 -7.42
C ALA A 67 -8.04 0.32 -6.80
N LEU A 68 -8.67 0.67 -5.68
CA LEU A 68 -9.57 -0.18 -4.94
C LEU A 68 -10.87 0.57 -4.60
N GLU A 69 -11.95 -0.18 -4.44
CA GLU A 69 -13.24 0.33 -3.98
C GLU A 69 -13.54 -0.25 -2.60
N TRP A 70 -14.11 0.58 -1.73
CA TRP A 70 -14.62 0.16 -0.42
C TRP A 70 -15.98 0.81 -0.18
N HIS A 71 -17.00 -0.03 0.03
CA HIS A 71 -18.40 0.41 0.17
C HIS A 71 -18.94 0.24 1.59
N GLY A 72 -18.07 0.11 2.59
CA GLY A 72 -18.50 -0.20 3.96
C GLY A 72 -18.94 -1.66 4.12
N VAL A 73 -19.54 -1.96 5.26
CA VAL A 73 -20.16 -3.27 5.53
C VAL A 73 -21.66 -3.08 5.34
N GLU A 74 -22.24 -3.72 4.32
CA GLU A 74 -23.69 -3.93 4.30
C GLU A 74 -24.02 -4.85 5.49
N GLU A 75 -25.06 -4.52 6.27
CA GLU A 75 -25.46 -5.25 7.49
C GLU A 75 -26.02 -6.66 7.20
N ASP A 76 -25.35 -7.49 6.41
CA ASP A 76 -25.75 -8.87 6.17
C ASP A 76 -25.05 -9.85 7.13
N GLY A 77 -25.56 -9.89 8.36
CA GLY A 77 -26.11 -11.11 8.96
C GLY A 77 -25.30 -12.41 9.15
N THR A 78 -24.01 -12.53 8.82
CA THR A 78 -23.27 -13.79 9.07
C THR A 78 -21.93 -13.59 9.76
N ALA A 79 -21.95 -13.66 11.09
CA ALA A 79 -20.78 -13.85 11.93
C ALA A 79 -20.30 -15.32 11.84
N HIS A 80 -19.11 -15.54 11.26
CA HIS A 80 -18.39 -16.80 11.41
C HIS A 80 -17.13 -16.61 12.26
N GLY A 81 -16.82 -17.66 13.05
CA GLY A 81 -15.98 -17.66 14.24
C GLY A 81 -14.63 -16.95 14.09
N GLY A 82 -14.46 -15.88 14.86
CA GLY A 82 -13.18 -15.20 15.00
C GLY A 82 -12.22 -16.06 15.81
N HIS A 83 -11.04 -16.33 15.26
CA HIS A 83 -9.79 -16.63 15.98
C HIS A 83 -8.53 -16.32 15.12
N CYS A 84 -8.68 -15.66 13.97
CA CYS A 84 -7.55 -15.16 13.17
C CYS A 84 -7.52 -13.62 13.22
N LEU A 85 -6.33 -13.01 13.16
CA LEU A 85 -6.16 -11.55 13.09
C LEU A 85 -6.85 -10.92 11.86
N CYS A 86 -7.19 -11.72 10.84
CA CYS A 86 -8.02 -11.32 9.70
C CYS A 86 -9.53 -11.22 10.02
N CYS A 87 -9.96 -11.62 11.21
CA CYS A 87 -11.37 -11.68 11.63
C CYS A 87 -11.70 -10.79 12.83
N VAL A 88 -10.75 -9.98 13.32
CA VAL A 88 -10.97 -9.10 14.48
C VAL A 88 -11.45 -7.73 14.00
N GLY A 89 -12.77 -7.53 13.97
CA GLY A 89 -13.40 -6.20 13.96
C GLY A 89 -14.25 -5.92 12.72
N ARG A 90 -15.55 -5.67 12.93
CA ARG A 90 -16.54 -5.22 11.92
C ARG A 90 -15.91 -4.23 10.92
N GLY A 91 -15.97 -4.58 9.63
CA GLY A 91 -15.22 -4.06 8.47
C GLY A 91 -15.17 -2.54 8.23
N GLY A 92 -14.53 -1.82 9.14
CA GLY A 92 -14.15 -0.43 8.96
C GLY A 92 -13.05 -0.24 7.90
N LEU A 93 -12.91 1.00 7.43
CA LEU A 93 -11.92 1.39 6.45
C LEU A 93 -10.48 1.06 6.90
N ASP A 94 -10.19 1.14 8.19
CA ASP A 94 -8.87 0.82 8.74
C ASP A 94 -8.52 -0.66 8.58
N GLN A 95 -9.47 -1.57 8.84
CA GLN A 95 -9.30 -3.00 8.64
C GLN A 95 -9.15 -3.36 7.16
N PHE A 96 -9.93 -2.70 6.30
CA PHE A 96 -9.77 -2.84 4.85
C PHE A 96 -8.34 -2.47 4.43
N LEU A 97 -7.87 -1.27 4.79
CA LEU A 97 -6.51 -0.82 4.47
C LEU A 97 -5.43 -1.74 5.06
N LEU A 98 -5.63 -2.24 6.28
CA LEU A 98 -4.72 -3.18 6.93
C LEU A 98 -4.63 -4.50 6.16
N ALA A 99 -5.77 -5.08 5.78
CA ALA A 99 -5.82 -6.31 4.98
C ALA A 99 -5.10 -6.12 3.63
N GLN A 100 -5.29 -4.98 2.99
CA GLN A 100 -4.64 -4.62 1.73
C GLN A 100 -3.12 -4.44 1.89
N ALA A 101 -2.65 -3.84 2.98
CA ALA A 101 -1.22 -3.71 3.28
C ALA A 101 -0.58 -5.09 3.54
N GLN A 102 -1.22 -5.92 4.36
CA GLN A 102 -0.75 -7.27 4.67
C GLN A 102 -0.74 -8.18 3.44
N SER A 103 -1.76 -8.09 2.57
CA SER A 103 -1.81 -8.84 1.31
C SER A 103 -0.62 -8.50 0.41
N ARG A 104 -0.27 -7.22 0.28
CA ARG A 104 0.89 -6.79 -0.51
C ARG A 104 2.20 -7.33 0.05
N VAL A 105 2.41 -7.25 1.36
CA VAL A 105 3.61 -7.80 2.01
C VAL A 105 3.72 -9.31 1.78
N ARG A 106 2.61 -10.04 1.92
CA ARG A 106 2.57 -11.51 1.77
C ARG A 106 2.84 -11.96 0.34
N ASN A 107 2.27 -11.26 -0.64
CA ASN A 107 2.30 -11.66 -2.04
C ASN A 107 3.43 -11.00 -2.84
N GLY A 108 4.30 -10.22 -2.18
CA GLY A 108 5.38 -9.50 -2.85
C GLY A 108 4.87 -8.42 -3.82
N GLY A 109 3.75 -7.78 -3.49
CA GLY A 109 3.19 -6.69 -4.29
C GLY A 109 4.16 -5.51 -4.40
N GLU A 110 4.09 -4.79 -5.51
CA GLU A 110 4.93 -3.60 -5.72
C GLU A 110 4.73 -2.58 -4.59
N PRO A 111 5.81 -1.94 -4.11
CA PRO A 111 5.72 -0.91 -3.08
C PRO A 111 4.93 0.30 -3.59
N LEU A 112 4.20 0.92 -2.67
CA LEU A 112 3.47 2.16 -2.89
C LEU A 112 4.21 3.33 -2.26
N ASP A 113 4.34 4.41 -2.99
CA ASP A 113 4.93 5.66 -2.48
C ASP A 113 3.92 6.46 -1.67
N VAL A 114 2.63 6.26 -1.92
CA VAL A 114 1.53 6.95 -1.25
C VAL A 114 0.25 6.10 -1.28
N MET A 115 -0.62 6.30 -0.29
CA MET A 115 -2.00 5.79 -0.29
C MET A 115 -2.97 6.96 -0.14
N VAL A 116 -4.02 6.98 -0.95
CA VAL A 116 -5.06 8.01 -0.89
C VAL A 116 -6.42 7.35 -0.67
N VAL A 117 -7.14 7.78 0.35
CA VAL A 117 -8.56 7.49 0.51
C VAL A 117 -9.33 8.68 -0.07
N VAL A 118 -10.18 8.41 -1.05
CA VAL A 118 -11.11 9.39 -1.62
C VAL A 118 -12.51 9.08 -1.10
N CYS A 119 -13.17 10.05 -0.49
CA CYS A 119 -14.49 9.87 0.13
C CYS A 119 -15.34 11.14 0.01
N PRO A 120 -16.66 11.09 0.24
CA PRO A 120 -17.47 12.31 0.33
C PRO A 120 -16.91 13.34 1.33
N PRO A 121 -16.98 14.65 1.03
CA PRO A 121 -16.37 15.71 1.86
C PRO A 121 -16.76 15.63 3.35
N GLU A 122 -18.00 15.27 3.64
CA GLU A 122 -18.54 15.13 4.99
C GLU A 122 -17.88 13.99 5.80
N LEU A 123 -17.30 13.00 5.12
CA LEU A 123 -16.66 11.84 5.76
C LEU A 123 -15.16 12.01 5.97
N VAL A 124 -14.51 13.00 5.33
CA VAL A 124 -13.06 13.21 5.42
C VAL A 124 -12.59 13.31 6.87
N LYS A 125 -13.26 14.14 7.68
CA LYS A 125 -12.91 14.32 9.10
C LYS A 125 -13.18 13.06 9.92
N ALA A 126 -14.28 12.37 9.64
CA ALA A 126 -14.66 11.14 10.34
C ALA A 126 -13.63 10.02 10.07
N TYR A 127 -13.26 9.80 8.80
CA TYR A 127 -12.25 8.82 8.43
C TYR A 127 -10.85 9.18 8.90
N LYS A 128 -10.43 10.46 8.83
CA LYS A 128 -9.16 10.87 9.46
C LYS A 128 -9.14 10.54 10.96
N SER A 129 -10.22 10.81 11.68
CA SER A 129 -10.33 10.51 13.11
C SER A 129 -10.28 9.00 13.38
N GLN A 130 -11.03 8.20 12.61
CA GLN A 130 -11.03 6.75 12.70
C GLN A 130 -9.64 6.17 12.45
N LEU A 131 -9.02 6.53 11.32
CA LEU A 131 -7.71 6.00 10.90
C LEU A 131 -6.59 6.40 11.87
N LYS A 132 -6.66 7.62 12.44
CA LYS A 132 -5.71 8.07 13.47
C LYS A 132 -5.74 7.21 14.74
N SER A 133 -6.89 6.63 15.07
CA SER A 133 -7.03 5.75 16.24
C SER A 133 -6.55 4.31 16.00
N SER A 134 -6.27 3.94 14.75
CA SER A 134 -5.91 2.57 14.38
C SER A 134 -4.42 2.29 14.60
N VAL A 135 -4.10 1.65 15.74
CA VAL A 135 -2.71 1.33 16.15
C VAL A 135 -2.01 0.44 15.12
N PHE A 136 -2.68 -0.60 14.62
CA PHE A 136 -2.08 -1.54 13.66
C PHE A 136 -1.85 -0.89 12.30
N LEU A 137 -2.79 -0.07 11.84
CA LEU A 137 -2.64 0.64 10.57
C LEU A 137 -1.45 1.60 10.61
N SER A 138 -1.17 2.19 11.78
CA SER A 138 -0.05 3.10 11.98
C SER A 138 1.33 2.44 11.80
N SER A 139 1.43 1.11 11.75
CA SER A 139 2.66 0.39 11.42
C SER A 139 2.95 0.37 9.91
N PHE A 140 1.92 0.49 9.07
CA PHE A 140 2.03 0.47 7.61
C PHE A 140 1.95 1.87 7.01
N TYR A 141 1.11 2.72 7.59
CA TYR A 141 0.77 4.02 7.04
C TYR A 141 1.06 5.17 8.01
N ALA A 142 1.47 6.30 7.46
CA ALA A 142 1.61 7.57 8.17
C ALA A 142 0.49 8.50 7.71
N LEU A 143 -0.58 8.60 8.49
CA LEU A 143 -1.69 9.52 8.20
C LEU A 143 -1.17 10.97 8.13
N GLN A 144 -1.42 11.60 6.99
CA GLN A 144 -1.06 12.98 6.70
C GLN A 144 -2.19 13.94 7.12
N PRO A 145 -1.84 15.20 7.45
CA PRO A 145 -2.78 16.19 7.98
C PRO A 145 -4.01 16.46 7.09
#